data_AF-A0A5C2SPU6-F1
#
_entry.id   AF-A0A5C2SPU6-F1
#
_cell.length_a   1.000
_cell.length_b   1.000
_cell.length_c   1.000
_cell.angle_alpha   90.00
_cell.angle_beta   90.00
_cell.angle_gamma   90.00
#
_symmetry.space_group_name_H-M   'P 1'
#
loop_
_entity.id
_entity.type
_entity.pdbx_description
1 polymer ?
#
loop_
_entity_poly.entity_id
_entity_poly.type
_entity_poly.pdbx_seq_one_letter_code
_entity_poly.pdbx_strand_id
1 'polypeptide(L)'
;MSLTSQLPELPFDVVASLRVHGLAKNNAGLPVVIELPLEQPCEPLTEKFNDCPPAPALPPPPPPSSGPRIHLDVELVCQIPNGPEDDDDDEYQNSETEAEELYHDDEMVEDPYQRTDTALYSVRPLNPDQYPYCIPPLVIKVAAQREGRRIYNEANMYKALESVQGLVVPRCYGYFRVAVNQYETTILPWNPECRFPRDVDRLDVFRPPHPSASLNILLLEQVGKRIPIGSVPLDHLR
;
A
#
# COMPACT_ATOMS: atom_id res chain seq x y z
N MET A 1 0.22 -35.42 26.89
CA MET A 1 0.74 -34.73 25.68
C MET A 1 -0.17 -33.53 25.45
N SER A 2 0.32 -32.32 25.75
CA SER A 2 -0.48 -31.11 25.62
C SER A 2 -0.54 -30.72 24.15
N LEU A 3 -1.70 -30.82 23.52
CA LEU A 3 -1.96 -30.24 22.21
C LEU A 3 -2.00 -28.73 22.42
N THR A 4 -0.86 -28.04 22.28
CA THR A 4 -0.88 -26.60 22.04
C THR A 4 -1.63 -26.40 20.73
N SER A 5 -2.90 -26.01 20.84
CA SER A 5 -3.72 -25.55 19.73
C SER A 5 -3.01 -24.37 19.08
N GLN A 6 -2.17 -24.63 18.08
CA GLN A 6 -1.59 -23.58 17.25
C GLN A 6 -2.74 -22.91 16.50
N LEU A 7 -2.88 -21.59 16.66
CA LEU A 7 -3.84 -20.81 15.89
C LEU A 7 -3.55 -20.99 14.39
N PRO A 8 -4.58 -21.08 13.53
CA PRO A 8 -4.39 -21.14 12.09
C PRO A 8 -3.68 -19.88 11.58
N GLU A 9 -2.93 -19.99 10.48
CA GLU A 9 -2.37 -18.83 9.80
C GLU A 9 -3.47 -17.87 9.33
N LEU A 10 -3.17 -16.57 9.30
CA LEU A 10 -4.07 -15.55 8.76
C LEU A 10 -4.34 -15.82 7.26
N PRO A 11 -5.58 -16.15 6.86
CA PRO A 11 -5.91 -16.39 5.45
C PRO A 11 -6.03 -15.07 4.67
N PHE A 12 -5.95 -15.17 3.34
CA PHE A 12 -6.30 -14.07 2.44
C PHE A 12 -7.76 -13.65 2.63
N ASP A 13 -8.06 -12.37 2.37
CA ASP A 13 -9.41 -11.77 2.38
C ASP A 13 -10.18 -11.84 3.72
N VAL A 14 -9.50 -12.15 4.82
CA VAL A 14 -10.11 -12.19 6.16
C VAL A 14 -10.07 -10.84 6.86
N VAL A 15 -9.14 -9.96 6.51
CA VAL A 15 -9.06 -8.61 7.10
C VAL A 15 -10.09 -7.69 6.42
N ALA A 16 -11.20 -7.42 7.09
CA ALA A 16 -12.30 -6.62 6.55
C ALA A 16 -12.10 -5.10 6.72
N SER A 17 -11.38 -4.68 7.76
CA SER A 17 -10.92 -3.32 7.90
C SER A 17 -9.59 -3.28 8.65
N LEU A 18 -8.88 -2.18 8.46
CA LEU A 18 -7.58 -1.91 9.05
C LEU A 18 -7.67 -0.59 9.85
N ARG A 19 -7.35 -0.64 11.14
CA ARG A 19 -7.25 0.55 12.00
C ARG A 19 -5.80 0.82 12.32
N VAL A 20 -5.29 1.95 11.85
CA VAL A 20 -3.87 2.29 11.90
C VAL A 20 -3.61 3.41 12.90
N HIS A 21 -2.87 3.06 13.96
CA HIS A 21 -2.44 3.99 15.00
C HIS A 21 -1.10 4.64 14.62
N GLY A 22 -1.02 5.96 14.77
CA GLY A 22 0.22 6.72 14.56
C GLY A 22 0.47 7.18 13.13
N LEU A 23 -0.36 6.78 12.15
CA LEU A 23 -0.24 7.19 10.74
C LEU A 23 -0.66 8.65 10.50
N ALA A 24 -1.51 9.18 11.37
CA ALA A 24 -2.12 10.49 11.19
C ALA A 24 -2.13 11.30 12.48
N LYS A 25 -2.21 12.63 12.32
CA LYS A 25 -2.37 13.59 13.42
C LYS A 25 -3.45 14.60 13.08
N ASN A 26 -4.17 15.08 14.08
CA ASN A 26 -5.12 16.17 13.90
C ASN A 26 -4.42 17.55 13.91
N ASN A 27 -5.21 18.61 13.75
CA ASN A 27 -4.75 20.00 13.81
C ASN A 27 -4.10 20.40 15.14
N ALA A 28 -4.33 19.67 16.23
CA ALA A 28 -3.66 19.89 17.51
C ALA A 28 -2.33 19.12 17.63
N GLY A 29 -1.91 18.42 16.57
CA GLY A 29 -0.73 17.54 16.57
C GLY A 29 -0.93 16.23 17.33
N LEU A 30 -2.14 15.95 17.80
CA LEU A 30 -2.46 14.72 18.52
C LEU A 30 -2.64 13.57 17.53
N PRO A 31 -2.16 12.36 17.85
CA PRO A 31 -2.32 11.20 16.98
C PRO A 31 -3.81 10.87 16.80
N VAL A 32 -4.19 10.54 15.56
CA VAL A 32 -5.53 10.10 15.19
C VAL A 32 -5.43 8.69 14.62
N VAL A 33 -6.37 7.84 15.01
CA VAL A 33 -6.52 6.50 14.45
C VAL A 33 -7.29 6.61 13.14
N ILE A 34 -6.74 6.06 12.06
CA ILE A 34 -7.43 6.00 10.78
C ILE A 34 -7.99 4.60 10.59
N GLU A 35 -9.29 4.51 10.33
CA GLU A 35 -9.96 3.27 9.97
C GLU A 35 -10.18 3.23 8.45
N LEU A 36 -9.75 2.14 7.83
CA LEU A 36 -9.87 1.92 6.40
C LEU A 36 -10.61 0.60 6.15
N PRO A 37 -11.76 0.60 5.44
CA PRO A 37 -12.39 -0.64 4.99
C PRO A 37 -11.53 -1.32 3.92
N LEU A 38 -11.65 -2.65 3.83
CA LEU A 38 -11.15 -3.43 2.69
C LEU A 38 -11.91 -3.01 1.44
N GLU A 39 -11.17 -2.61 0.42
CA GLU A 39 -11.71 -2.27 -0.89
C GLU A 39 -11.37 -3.41 -1.85
N GLN A 40 -12.36 -3.86 -2.63
CA GLN A 40 -12.08 -4.82 -3.70
C GLN A 40 -11.54 -4.04 -4.90
N PRO A 41 -10.33 -4.36 -5.39
CA PRO A 41 -9.87 -3.81 -6.65
C PRO A 41 -10.88 -4.17 -7.75
N CYS A 42 -11.47 -3.17 -8.43
CA CYS A 42 -12.27 -3.43 -9.63
C CYS A 42 -11.46 -4.29 -10.62
N GLU A 43 -12.13 -5.23 -11.28
CA GLU A 43 -11.46 -6.10 -12.26
C GLU A 43 -10.74 -5.25 -13.30
N PRO A 44 -9.48 -5.58 -13.65
CA PRO A 44 -8.80 -4.89 -14.73
C PRO A 44 -9.67 -5.00 -15.99
N LEU A 45 -9.76 -3.90 -16.75
CA LEU A 45 -10.27 -3.94 -18.12
C LEU A 45 -9.41 -4.95 -18.87
N THR A 46 -9.96 -6.15 -19.07
CA THR A 46 -9.32 -7.18 -19.88
C THR A 46 -9.43 -6.72 -21.31
N GLU A 47 -8.43 -5.98 -21.79
CA GLU A 47 -8.18 -5.93 -23.22
C GLU A 47 -7.98 -7.38 -23.66
N LYS A 48 -8.86 -7.83 -24.56
CA LYS A 48 -8.89 -9.21 -25.02
C LYS A 48 -7.61 -9.50 -25.80
N PHE A 49 -6.58 -10.00 -25.14
CA PHE A 49 -5.44 -10.63 -25.78
C PHE A 49 -5.92 -11.93 -26.45
N ASN A 50 -6.43 -11.82 -27.68
CA ASN A 50 -7.03 -12.93 -28.41
C ASN A 50 -6.01 -13.90 -29.04
N ASP A 51 -4.71 -13.73 -28.84
CA ASP A 51 -3.68 -14.45 -29.61
C ASP A 51 -2.73 -15.33 -28.78
N CYS A 52 -2.99 -15.55 -27.49
CA CYS A 52 -2.19 -16.49 -26.69
C CYS A 52 -2.75 -17.92 -26.78
N PRO A 53 -1.89 -18.96 -26.93
CA PRO A 53 -2.31 -20.34 -26.79
C PRO A 53 -2.92 -20.55 -25.39
N PRO A 54 -3.90 -21.46 -25.23
CA PRO A 54 -4.56 -21.67 -23.95
C PRO A 54 -3.52 -22.05 -22.91
N ALA A 55 -3.39 -21.22 -21.87
CA ALA A 55 -2.57 -21.54 -20.72
C ALA A 55 -3.04 -22.90 -20.14
N PRO A 56 -2.12 -23.71 -19.59
CA PRO A 56 -2.50 -24.89 -18.83
C PRO A 56 -3.58 -24.51 -17.82
N ALA A 57 -4.65 -25.31 -17.74
CA ALA A 57 -5.75 -25.03 -16.83
C ALA A 57 -5.21 -24.84 -15.41
N LEU A 58 -5.30 -23.62 -14.89
CA LEU A 58 -4.99 -23.35 -13.50
C LEU A 58 -5.98 -24.16 -12.63
N PRO A 59 -5.53 -24.66 -11.47
CA PRO A 59 -6.45 -25.23 -10.50
C PRO A 59 -7.56 -24.20 -10.20
N PRO A 60 -8.81 -24.66 -9.99
CA PRO A 60 -9.89 -23.76 -9.64
C PRO A 60 -9.49 -22.92 -8.43
N PRO A 61 -9.84 -21.61 -8.41
CA PRO A 61 -9.52 -20.76 -7.27
C PRO A 61 -10.10 -21.38 -6.01
N PRO A 62 -9.38 -21.30 -4.87
CA PRO A 62 -9.89 -21.82 -3.62
C PRO A 62 -11.25 -21.15 -3.29
N PRO A 63 -12.18 -21.87 -2.66
CA PRO A 63 -13.43 -21.26 -2.21
C PRO A 63 -13.11 -20.10 -1.27
N PRO A 64 -13.91 -19.00 -1.29
CA PRO A 64 -13.69 -17.88 -0.40
C PRO A 64 -13.64 -18.38 1.06
N SER A 65 -12.65 -17.91 1.80
CA SER A 65 -12.46 -18.28 3.21
C SER A 65 -13.78 -18.09 3.98
N SER A 66 -14.33 -19.19 4.50
CA SER A 66 -15.54 -19.17 5.34
C SER A 66 -15.25 -18.75 6.79
N GLY A 67 -14.03 -18.29 7.07
CA GLY A 67 -13.60 -17.87 8.40
C GLY A 67 -14.23 -16.53 8.83
N PRO A 68 -14.29 -16.25 10.14
CA PRO A 68 -14.71 -14.95 10.62
C PRO A 68 -13.76 -13.88 10.11
N ARG A 69 -14.33 -12.87 9.44
CA ARG A 69 -13.61 -11.65 9.07
C ARG A 69 -13.19 -10.88 10.32
N ILE A 70 -12.02 -10.25 10.28
CA ILE A 70 -11.46 -9.50 11.41
C ILE A 70 -11.30 -8.02 11.07
N HIS A 71 -11.37 -7.18 12.09
CA HIS A 71 -10.98 -5.78 12.06
C HIS A 71 -9.60 -5.68 12.71
N LEU A 72 -8.57 -5.47 11.90
CA LEU A 72 -7.19 -5.52 12.36
C LEU A 72 -6.75 -4.16 12.87
N ASP A 73 -6.49 -4.07 14.18
CA ASP A 73 -5.87 -2.90 14.80
C ASP A 73 -4.35 -3.05 14.76
N VAL A 74 -3.65 -2.08 14.18
CA VAL A 74 -2.18 -2.04 14.10
C VAL A 74 -1.63 -0.69 14.53
N GLU A 75 -0.38 -0.67 14.96
CA GLU A 75 0.36 0.57 15.18
C GLU A 75 1.64 0.63 14.33
N LEU A 76 1.99 1.84 13.89
CA LEU A 76 3.25 2.10 13.19
C LEU A 76 4.43 1.91 14.13
N VAL A 77 5.41 1.09 13.70
CA VAL A 77 6.66 0.87 14.45
C VAL A 77 7.75 1.79 13.92
N CYS A 78 8.08 1.67 12.63
CA CYS A 78 9.08 2.50 11.97
C CYS A 78 8.84 2.57 10.46
N GLN A 79 9.30 3.67 9.86
CA GLN A 79 9.39 3.77 8.42
C GLN A 79 10.56 2.92 7.93
N ILE A 80 10.30 2.05 6.97
CA ILE A 80 11.32 1.30 6.26
C ILE A 80 11.84 2.26 5.17
N PRO A 81 13.14 2.58 5.15
CA PRO A 81 13.71 3.44 4.11
C PRO A 81 13.37 2.88 2.73
N ASN A 82 13.17 3.74 1.73
CA ASN A 82 13.24 3.30 0.34
C ASN A 82 14.72 3.05 -0.01
N GLY A 83 15.02 2.17 -0.96
CA GLY A 83 16.40 2.03 -1.45
C GLY A 83 16.86 3.34 -2.09
N PRO A 84 18.16 3.53 -2.39
CA PRO A 84 18.49 4.47 -3.46
C PRO A 84 17.67 4.03 -4.69
N GLU A 85 16.83 4.92 -5.20
CA GLU A 85 16.20 4.72 -6.51
C GLU A 85 17.37 4.74 -7.49
N ASP A 86 17.55 3.66 -8.23
CA ASP A 86 18.46 3.67 -9.37
C ASP A 86 17.84 4.68 -10.35
N ASP A 87 18.50 5.84 -10.51
CA ASP A 87 18.18 6.88 -11.50
C ASP A 87 18.41 6.31 -12.92
N ASP A 88 17.69 5.27 -13.30
CA ASP A 88 17.59 4.82 -14.68
C ASP A 88 16.48 5.66 -15.34
N ASP A 89 16.88 6.87 -15.76
CA ASP A 89 16.16 7.70 -16.71
C ASP A 89 16.08 6.99 -18.07
N ASP A 90 15.33 5.89 -18.15
CA ASP A 90 14.92 5.32 -19.43
C ASP A 90 13.74 6.13 -19.95
N GLU A 91 14.05 7.14 -20.76
CA GLU A 91 13.15 7.94 -21.58
C GLU A 91 12.36 7.01 -22.54
N TYR A 92 11.31 6.36 -22.03
CA TYR A 92 10.35 5.61 -22.84
C TYR A 92 9.45 6.60 -23.59
N GLN A 93 9.89 7.01 -24.79
CA GLN A 93 9.02 7.65 -25.78
C GLN A 93 7.92 6.66 -26.18
N ASN A 94 6.74 6.80 -25.56
CA ASN A 94 5.54 6.10 -26.01
C ASN A 94 4.86 6.95 -27.09
N SER A 95 5.09 6.61 -28.35
CA SER A 95 4.36 7.16 -29.49
C SER A 95 3.05 6.40 -29.71
N GLU A 96 1.98 7.15 -30.02
CA GLU A 96 0.66 6.73 -30.55
C GLU A 96 -0.38 6.35 -29.45
N THR A 97 -1.62 6.85 -29.41
CA THR A 97 -2.48 7.54 -30.39
C THR A 97 -3.63 8.27 -29.68
N GLU A 98 -4.21 9.24 -30.38
CA GLU A 98 -5.26 10.19 -30.01
C GLU A 98 -6.48 9.63 -29.26
N ALA A 99 -6.66 10.09 -28.01
CA ALA A 99 -7.95 10.41 -27.41
C ALA A 99 -7.70 11.52 -26.37
N GLU A 100 -7.58 12.76 -26.83
CA GLU A 100 -7.54 13.94 -25.97
C GLU A 100 -8.87 14.09 -25.22
N GLU A 101 -8.97 13.50 -24.03
CA GLU A 101 -9.89 13.99 -23.02
C GLU A 101 -9.26 15.22 -22.35
N LEU A 102 -9.93 16.35 -22.60
CA LEU A 102 -9.58 17.71 -22.25
C LEU A 102 -9.42 17.91 -20.71
N TYR A 103 -8.27 17.55 -20.16
CA TYR A 103 -7.81 18.06 -18.87
C TYR A 103 -6.72 19.08 -19.17
N HIS A 104 -7.01 20.36 -18.89
CA HIS A 104 -6.01 21.39 -18.92
C HIS A 104 -4.91 21.05 -17.90
N ASP A 105 -3.73 20.67 -18.42
CA ASP A 105 -2.48 20.64 -17.68
C ASP A 105 -2.13 22.07 -17.25
N ASP A 106 -2.55 22.43 -16.03
CA ASP A 106 -1.83 23.45 -15.27
C ASP A 106 -0.43 22.89 -15.02
N GLU A 107 0.54 23.42 -15.76
CA GLU A 107 1.99 23.24 -15.63
C GLU A 107 2.37 22.75 -14.22
N MET A 108 2.62 21.44 -14.14
CA MET A 108 2.94 20.70 -12.92
C MET A 108 4.32 21.16 -12.45
N VAL A 109 4.35 22.24 -11.67
CA VAL A 109 5.52 22.58 -10.85
C VAL A 109 5.79 21.36 -9.97
N GLU A 110 6.91 20.68 -10.22
CA GLU A 110 7.37 19.56 -9.41
C GLU A 110 7.31 19.94 -7.94
N ASP A 111 6.46 19.24 -7.18
CA ASP A 111 6.43 19.41 -5.73
C ASP A 111 7.71 18.75 -5.19
N PRO A 112 8.65 19.51 -4.61
CA PRO A 112 9.93 18.96 -4.13
C PRO A 112 9.76 17.92 -3.01
N TYR A 113 8.54 17.73 -2.51
CA TYR A 113 8.17 16.74 -1.51
C TYR A 113 7.59 15.43 -2.09
N GLN A 114 7.38 15.31 -3.41
CA GLN A 114 6.92 14.07 -4.07
C GLN A 114 8.02 13.01 -4.26
N ARG A 115 9.10 13.11 -3.49
CA ARG A 115 10.36 12.36 -3.70
C ARG A 115 10.27 10.84 -3.49
N THR A 116 9.09 10.29 -3.17
CA THR A 116 8.83 8.85 -3.13
C THR A 116 7.34 8.61 -3.37
N ASP A 117 6.98 7.81 -4.38
CA ASP A 117 5.57 7.52 -4.72
C ASP A 117 4.80 6.83 -3.59
N THR A 118 5.54 6.14 -2.70
CA THR A 118 4.98 5.35 -1.61
C THR A 118 5.92 5.33 -0.42
N ALA A 119 5.34 5.19 0.78
CA ALA A 119 6.08 5.02 2.03
C ALA A 119 5.77 3.65 2.63
N LEU A 120 6.81 2.91 3.02
CA LEU A 120 6.69 1.60 3.64
C LEU A 120 6.89 1.70 5.15
N TYR A 121 6.01 1.08 5.93
CA TYR A 121 6.11 1.04 7.40
C TYR A 121 5.99 -0.39 7.91
N SER A 122 6.84 -0.74 8.86
CA SER A 122 6.60 -1.92 9.69
C SER A 122 5.50 -1.60 10.70
N VAL A 123 4.57 -2.54 10.88
CA VAL A 123 3.45 -2.38 11.81
C VAL A 123 3.37 -3.56 12.74
N ARG A 124 2.87 -3.34 13.96
CA ARG A 124 2.57 -4.42 14.90
C ARG A 124 1.07 -4.48 15.22
N PRO A 125 0.46 -5.68 15.26
CA PRO A 125 -0.91 -5.83 15.72
C PRO A 125 -1.07 -5.40 17.17
N LEU A 126 -2.14 -4.66 17.46
CA LEU A 126 -2.57 -4.37 18.82
C LEU A 126 -3.43 -5.53 19.32
N ASN A 127 -3.16 -5.96 20.55
CA ASN A 127 -3.87 -7.07 21.21
C ASN A 127 -3.91 -8.36 20.36
N PRO A 128 -2.78 -8.93 19.94
CA PRO A 128 -2.74 -10.06 19.01
C PRO A 128 -3.52 -11.29 19.50
N ASP A 129 -3.62 -11.48 20.81
CA ASP A 129 -4.33 -12.60 21.43
C ASP A 129 -5.85 -12.60 21.20
N GLN A 130 -6.42 -11.47 20.72
CA GLN A 130 -7.85 -11.37 20.43
C GLN A 130 -8.25 -11.98 19.08
N TYR A 131 -7.28 -12.20 18.19
CA TYR A 131 -7.56 -12.70 16.85
C TYR A 131 -7.56 -14.24 16.83
N PRO A 132 -8.47 -14.86 16.07
CA PRO A 132 -8.53 -16.32 15.96
C PRO A 132 -7.44 -16.89 15.02
N TYR A 133 -6.45 -16.08 14.64
CA TYR A 133 -5.39 -16.43 13.70
C TYR A 133 -4.03 -16.00 14.26
N CYS A 134 -2.98 -16.71 13.85
CA CYS A 134 -1.62 -16.24 14.01
C CYS A 134 -1.36 -15.13 12.99
N ILE A 135 -1.19 -13.89 13.48
CA ILE A 135 -0.87 -12.74 12.63
C ILE A 135 0.64 -12.73 12.36
N PRO A 136 1.09 -12.83 11.10
CA PRO A 136 2.51 -12.78 10.79
C PRO A 136 3.07 -11.37 11.01
N PRO A 137 4.40 -11.17 10.91
CA PRO A 137 4.97 -9.84 10.79
C PRO A 137 4.37 -9.10 9.57
N LEU A 138 3.95 -7.85 9.76
CA LEU A 138 3.23 -7.07 8.75
C LEU A 138 3.96 -5.78 8.40
N VAL A 139 3.79 -5.36 7.16
CA VAL A 139 4.11 -4.01 6.69
C VAL A 139 2.89 -3.38 6.02
N ILE A 140 2.81 -2.07 6.08
CA ILE A 140 1.88 -1.29 5.26
C ILE A 140 2.64 -0.47 4.24
N LYS A 141 2.18 -0.50 2.99
CA LYS A 141 2.64 0.39 1.93
C LYS A 141 1.58 1.47 1.74
N VAL A 142 1.96 2.72 1.98
CA VAL A 142 1.05 3.87 1.96
C VAL A 142 1.34 4.69 0.71
N ALA A 143 0.32 4.94 -0.11
CA ALA A 143 0.46 5.80 -1.28
C ALA A 143 0.78 7.26 -0.89
N ALA A 144 1.60 7.93 -1.68
CA ALA A 144 1.60 9.39 -1.70
C ALA A 144 0.20 9.93 -2.09
N GLN A 145 -0.07 11.20 -1.75
CA GLN A 145 -1.41 11.78 -1.83
C GLN A 145 -2.08 11.65 -3.21
N ARG A 146 -1.27 11.67 -4.29
CA ARG A 146 -1.73 11.59 -5.68
C ARG A 146 -1.46 10.24 -6.35
N GLU A 147 -0.75 9.34 -5.67
CA GLU A 147 -0.29 8.05 -6.23
C GLU A 147 -1.17 6.86 -5.85
N GLY A 148 -2.42 7.11 -5.46
CA GLY A 148 -3.38 6.05 -5.12
C GLY A 148 -3.59 5.02 -6.23
N ARG A 149 -3.52 5.46 -7.50
CA ARG A 149 -3.67 4.60 -8.68
C ARG A 149 -2.55 3.56 -8.79
N ARG A 150 -1.31 3.90 -8.45
CA ARG A 150 -0.18 2.96 -8.47
C ARG A 150 -0.39 1.82 -7.48
N ILE A 151 -0.72 2.15 -6.23
CA ILE A 151 -1.03 1.17 -5.18
C ILE A 151 -2.23 0.29 -5.55
N TYR A 152 -3.27 0.89 -6.16
CA TYR A 152 -4.42 0.14 -6.65
C TYR A 152 -4.04 -0.87 -7.75
N ASN A 153 -3.21 -0.48 -8.71
CA ASN A 153 -2.73 -1.39 -9.76
C ASN A 153 -1.85 -2.51 -9.18
N GLU A 154 -0.99 -2.20 -8.22
CA GLU A 154 -0.20 -3.19 -7.49
C GLU A 154 -1.08 -4.20 -6.73
N ALA A 155 -2.18 -3.74 -6.12
CA ALA A 155 -3.17 -4.62 -5.51
C ALA A 155 -3.74 -5.64 -6.51
N ASN A 156 -4.06 -5.18 -7.73
CA ASN A 156 -4.54 -6.01 -8.82
C ASN A 156 -3.50 -7.06 -9.24
N MET A 157 -2.21 -6.69 -9.25
CA MET A 157 -1.13 -7.65 -9.52
C MET A 157 -1.05 -8.73 -8.44
N TYR A 158 -1.15 -8.37 -7.15
CA TYR A 158 -1.19 -9.37 -6.09
C TYR A 158 -2.35 -10.35 -6.27
N LYS A 159 -3.55 -9.86 -6.61
CA LYS A 159 -4.70 -10.71 -6.92
C LYS A 159 -4.41 -11.68 -8.08
N ALA A 160 -3.78 -11.22 -9.16
CA ALA A 160 -3.37 -12.09 -10.28
C ALA A 160 -2.30 -13.12 -9.87
N LEU A 161 -1.48 -12.81 -8.86
CA LEU A 161 -0.40 -13.65 -8.34
C LEU A 161 -0.81 -14.49 -7.12
N GLU A 162 -2.11 -14.59 -6.80
CA GLU A 162 -2.62 -15.27 -5.58
C GLU A 162 -1.99 -16.65 -5.35
N SER A 163 -1.87 -17.47 -6.41
CA SER A 163 -1.32 -18.83 -6.33
C SER A 163 0.15 -18.93 -5.93
N VAL A 164 0.91 -17.84 -6.03
CA VAL A 164 2.37 -17.80 -5.75
C VAL A 164 2.72 -16.89 -4.56
N GLN A 165 1.72 -16.26 -3.95
CA GLN A 165 1.90 -15.47 -2.72
C GLN A 165 2.32 -16.34 -1.53
N GLY A 166 3.24 -15.84 -0.71
CA GLY A 166 3.86 -16.57 0.39
C GLY A 166 4.94 -17.58 -0.04
N LEU A 167 5.17 -17.74 -1.35
CA LEU A 167 6.24 -18.57 -1.91
C LEU A 167 7.34 -17.71 -2.54
N VAL A 168 6.97 -16.89 -3.54
CA VAL A 168 7.92 -16.07 -4.32
C VAL A 168 7.66 -14.58 -4.20
N VAL A 169 6.43 -14.19 -3.84
CA VAL A 169 6.05 -12.82 -3.52
C VAL A 169 5.41 -12.77 -2.13
N PRO A 170 5.44 -11.62 -1.43
CA PRO A 170 4.77 -11.47 -0.13
C PRO A 170 3.27 -11.80 -0.21
N ARG A 171 2.70 -12.29 0.91
CA ARG A 171 1.24 -12.34 1.04
C ARG A 171 0.67 -10.93 1.16
N CYS A 172 -0.32 -10.61 0.35
CA CYS A 172 -1.10 -9.38 0.39
C CYS A 172 -2.45 -9.68 1.06
N TYR A 173 -2.68 -9.07 2.22
CA TYR A 173 -3.88 -9.27 3.02
C TYR A 173 -5.03 -8.33 2.64
N GLY A 174 -4.76 -7.34 1.79
CA GLY A 174 -5.80 -6.50 1.24
C GLY A 174 -5.32 -5.13 0.80
N TYR A 175 -6.16 -4.50 -0.02
CA TYR A 175 -6.10 -3.10 -0.38
C TYR A 175 -7.17 -2.34 0.40
N PHE A 176 -6.78 -1.25 1.05
CA PHE A 176 -7.60 -0.49 1.96
C PHE A 176 -7.64 0.95 1.51
N ARG A 177 -8.85 1.54 1.54
CA ARG A 177 -9.06 2.90 1.03
C ARG A 177 -10.04 3.67 1.89
N VAL A 178 -9.71 4.93 2.16
CA VAL A 178 -10.64 5.86 2.82
C VAL A 178 -10.41 7.29 2.32
N ALA A 179 -11.48 8.09 2.29
CA ALA A 179 -11.40 9.52 2.08
C ALA A 179 -10.98 10.21 3.38
N VAL A 180 -9.91 11.00 3.35
CA VAL A 180 -9.38 11.72 4.52
C VAL A 180 -9.64 13.22 4.36
N ASN A 181 -10.23 13.83 5.39
CA ASN A 181 -10.40 15.27 5.46
C ASN A 181 -9.07 15.96 5.81
N GLN A 182 -8.45 16.57 4.81
CA GLN A 182 -7.15 17.22 4.98
C GLN A 182 -7.23 18.55 5.73
N TYR A 183 -8.42 19.08 6.00
CA TYR A 183 -8.57 20.25 6.88
C TYR A 183 -8.42 19.91 8.35
N GLU A 184 -8.62 18.65 8.73
CA GLU A 184 -8.64 18.20 10.12
C GLU A 184 -7.47 17.29 10.45
N THR A 185 -6.92 16.61 9.44
CA THR A 185 -5.97 15.51 9.60
C THR A 185 -4.83 15.60 8.61
N THR A 186 -3.60 15.40 9.08
CA THR A 186 -2.40 15.18 8.25
C THR A 186 -1.98 13.73 8.31
N ILE A 187 -1.69 13.15 7.15
CA ILE A 187 -1.14 11.82 6.98
C ILE A 187 0.38 11.92 6.87
N LEU A 188 1.11 11.19 7.72
CA LEU A 188 2.57 11.30 7.85
C LEU A 188 3.33 11.23 6.51
N PRO A 189 3.08 10.26 5.61
CA PRO A 189 3.82 10.16 4.36
C PRO A 189 3.43 11.19 3.28
N TRP A 190 2.36 11.97 3.46
CA TRP A 190 1.95 12.94 2.44
C TRP A 190 2.71 14.25 2.51
N ASN A 191 3.10 14.68 3.72
CA ASN A 191 3.95 15.85 3.88
C ASN A 191 4.55 15.89 5.30
N PRO A 192 5.85 15.62 5.49
CA PRO A 192 6.50 15.70 6.80
C PRO A 192 6.66 17.15 7.30
N GLU A 193 6.58 18.15 6.42
CA GLU A 193 6.65 19.57 6.73
C GLU A 193 5.29 20.23 7.00
N CYS A 194 4.17 19.53 6.79
CA CYS A 194 2.85 20.03 7.19
C CYS A 194 2.77 20.14 8.72
N ARG A 195 3.15 21.30 9.25
CA ARG A 195 2.99 21.69 10.65
C ARG A 195 1.63 22.36 10.84
N PHE A 196 1.01 22.12 11.99
CA PHE A 196 -0.23 22.78 12.39
C PHE A 196 -0.01 23.78 13.54
N PRO A 197 -0.73 24.92 13.54
CA PRO A 197 -1.58 25.43 12.45
C PRO A 197 -0.76 25.66 11.18
N ARG A 198 -1.37 25.45 10.00
CA ARG A 198 -0.65 25.63 8.73
C ARG A 198 -0.09 27.04 8.71
N ASP A 199 1.20 27.16 8.40
CA ASP A 199 1.84 28.45 8.25
C ASP A 199 1.11 29.20 7.13
N VAL A 200 0.45 30.30 7.50
CA VAL A 200 -0.36 31.10 6.58
C VAL A 200 0.51 31.67 5.46
N ASP A 201 1.80 31.90 5.75
CA ASP A 201 2.76 32.44 4.79
C ASP A 201 3.25 31.38 3.79
N ARG A 202 3.04 30.09 4.09
CA ARG A 202 3.32 28.96 3.18
C ARG A 202 2.06 28.36 2.56
N LEU A 203 0.89 28.86 2.94
CA LEU A 203 -0.37 28.40 2.38
C LEU A 203 -0.55 29.05 1.00
N ASP A 204 -0.42 28.26 -0.06
CA ASP A 204 -0.82 28.72 -1.39
C ASP A 204 -2.34 28.85 -1.42
N VAL A 205 -2.84 30.08 -1.29
CA VAL A 205 -4.27 30.42 -1.30
C VAL A 205 -4.92 30.07 -2.66
N PHE A 206 -4.12 30.03 -3.73
CA PHE A 206 -4.59 29.66 -5.07
C PHE A 206 -4.53 28.14 -5.31
N ARG A 207 -3.82 27.39 -4.46
CA ARG A 207 -3.77 25.92 -4.48
C ARG A 207 -4.11 25.35 -3.11
N PRO A 208 -5.35 25.53 -2.63
CA PRO A 208 -5.74 24.96 -1.35
C PRO A 208 -5.63 23.44 -1.41
N PRO A 209 -5.15 22.78 -0.34
CA PRO A 209 -5.11 21.33 -0.26
C PRO A 209 -6.52 20.79 -0.45
N HIS A 210 -6.67 19.80 -1.34
CA HIS A 210 -7.98 19.25 -1.68
C HIS A 210 -8.68 18.79 -0.38
N PRO A 211 -9.93 19.22 -0.12
CA PRO A 211 -10.62 19.01 1.15
C PRO A 211 -10.68 17.54 1.57
N SER A 212 -10.69 16.65 0.57
CA SER A 212 -10.72 15.21 0.75
C SER A 212 -9.69 14.52 -0.15
N ALA A 213 -8.67 13.88 0.41
CA ALA A 213 -7.76 13.04 -0.38
C ALA A 213 -8.03 11.55 -0.12
N SER A 214 -7.77 10.71 -1.11
CA SER A 214 -7.89 9.26 -0.97
C SER A 214 -6.62 8.71 -0.31
N LEU A 215 -6.74 8.17 0.90
CA LEU A 215 -5.70 7.36 1.52
C LEU A 215 -5.82 5.92 1.01
N ASN A 216 -4.72 5.41 0.49
CA ASN A 216 -4.63 4.10 -0.16
C ASN A 216 -3.49 3.32 0.50
N ILE A 217 -3.80 2.12 1.00
CA ILE A 217 -2.86 1.29 1.75
C ILE A 217 -2.92 -0.15 1.24
N LEU A 218 -1.76 -0.77 1.04
CA LEU A 218 -1.62 -2.22 0.96
C LEU A 218 -1.14 -2.77 2.29
N LEU A 219 -1.79 -3.84 2.77
CA LEU A 219 -1.32 -4.63 3.90
C LEU A 219 -0.59 -5.86 3.39
N LEU A 220 0.68 -5.98 3.69
CA LEU A 220 1.53 -7.06 3.20
C LEU A 220 2.20 -7.80 4.37
N GLU A 221 2.51 -9.07 4.16
CA GLU A 221 3.43 -9.82 4.98
C GLU A 221 4.84 -9.23 4.87
N GLN A 222 5.52 -9.10 6.00
CA GLN A 222 6.92 -8.70 6.02
C GLN A 222 7.81 -9.88 5.67
N VAL A 223 8.44 -9.86 4.48
CA VAL A 223 9.35 -10.93 4.03
C VAL A 223 10.81 -10.54 4.13
N GLY A 224 11.62 -11.41 4.74
CA GLY A 224 13.09 -11.31 4.77
C GLY A 224 13.65 -10.10 5.53
N LYS A 225 14.99 -10.04 5.60
CA LYS A 225 15.73 -8.82 5.93
C LYS A 225 16.21 -8.22 4.61
N ARG A 226 16.43 -6.90 4.55
CA ARG A 226 17.11 -6.28 3.41
C ARG A 226 18.42 -7.04 3.13
N ILE A 227 18.55 -7.57 1.92
CA ILE A 227 19.83 -8.06 1.43
C ILE A 227 20.68 -6.81 1.18
N PRO A 228 21.86 -6.66 1.82
CA PRO A 228 22.70 -5.51 1.57
C PRO A 228 23.12 -5.52 0.10
N ILE A 229 22.78 -4.46 -0.63
CA ILE A 229 23.23 -4.28 -2.00
C ILE A 229 24.76 -4.14 -1.95
N GLY A 230 25.47 -4.99 -2.70
CA GLY A 230 26.94 -5.00 -2.75
C GLY A 230 27.66 -5.94 -1.78
N SER A 231 26.96 -6.75 -0.97
CA SER A 231 27.60 -7.69 -0.03
C SER A 231 27.72 -9.14 -0.51
N VAL A 232 27.54 -9.41 -1.80
CA VAL A 232 27.86 -10.72 -2.39
C VAL A 232 29.26 -10.60 -2.98
N PRO A 233 30.30 -11.18 -2.37
CA PRO A 233 31.60 -11.31 -3.02
C PRO A 233 31.41 -12.06 -4.34
N LEU A 234 31.93 -11.48 -5.43
CA LEU A 234 31.91 -12.04 -6.78
C LEU A 234 32.39 -13.51 -6.86
N ASP A 235 33.14 -13.95 -5.84
CA ASP A 235 33.74 -15.28 -5.73
C ASP A 235 32.74 -16.41 -5.40
N HIS A 236 31.45 -16.12 -5.17
CA HIS A 236 30.44 -17.14 -4.82
C HIS A 236 29.36 -17.34 -5.91
N LEU A 237 29.52 -16.72 -7.08
CA LEU A 237 28.67 -16.92 -8.25
C LEU A 237 29.33 -17.88 -9.26
N ARG A 238 29.69 -19.09 -8.82
CA ARG A 238 30.13 -20.20 -9.68
C ARG A 238 29.44 -21.50 -9.32
#